data_AF-A0AAE3CID9-F1
#
_entry.id   AF-A0AAE3CID9-F1
#
_cell.length_a   1.000
_cell.length_b   1.000
_cell.length_c   1.000
_cell.angle_alpha   90.00
_cell.angle_beta   90.00
_cell.angle_gamma   90.00
#
_symmetry.space_group_name_H-M   'P 1'
#
loop_
_entity.id
_entity.type
_entity.pdbx_description
1 polymer ?
#
loop_
_entity_poly.entity_id
_entity_poly.type
_entity_poly.pdbx_seq_one_letter_code
_entity_poly.pdbx_strand_id
1 'polypeptide(L)' 'MKNFLPLLLTTLTVCLCLSACGTVESAAQDDCTSIGWQVGTPGYERCFKSRVNERNMDYSNPPGDQPRPSLL' A
#
# COMPACT_ATOMS: atom_id res chain seq x y z
N MET A 1 34.36 -7.33 -18.67
CA MET A 1 33.00 -6.77 -18.51
C MET A 1 31.90 -7.83 -18.68
N LYS A 2 32.10 -9.08 -18.21
CA LYS A 2 31.18 -10.21 -18.49
C LYS A 2 30.19 -10.53 -17.35
N ASN A 3 30.33 -9.86 -16.20
CA ASN A 3 29.56 -10.17 -14.98
C ASN A 3 28.58 -9.06 -14.57
N PHE A 4 28.46 -7.98 -15.36
CA PHE A 4 27.57 -6.86 -15.03
C PHE A 4 26.09 -7.18 -15.31
N LEU A 5 25.81 -7.96 -16.36
CA LEU A 5 24.44 -8.33 -16.74
C LEU A 5 23.67 -9.10 -15.64
N PRO A 6 24.23 -10.16 -15.01
CA PRO A 6 23.52 -10.85 -13.92
C PRO A 6 23.37 -9.98 -12.68
N LEU A 7 24.33 -9.10 -12.39
CA LEU A 7 24.26 -8.16 -11.27
C LEU A 7 23.13 -7.14 -11.45
N LEU A 8 22.95 -6.65 -12.68
CA LEU A 8 21.91 -5.69 -13.03
C LEU A 8 20.51 -6.34 -12.94
N LEU A 9 20.41 -7.60 -13.36
CA LEU A 9 19.18 -8.38 -13.30
C LEU A 9 18.75 -8.65 -11.85
N THR A 10 19.68 -9.02 -10.96
CA THR A 10 19.35 -9.27 -9.55
C THR A 10 18.95 -7.99 -8.82
N THR A 11 19.63 -6.87 -9.07
CA THR A 11 19.24 -5.58 -8.49
C THR A 11 17.85 -5.14 -8.94
N LEU A 12 17.49 -5.36 -10.20
CA LEU A 12 16.18 -4.98 -10.72
C LEU A 12 15.07 -5.80 -10.06
N THR A 13 15.26 -7.11 -9.91
CA THR A 13 14.28 -7.99 -9.26
C THR A 13 14.06 -7.61 -7.80
N VAL A 14 15.12 -7.28 -7.05
CA VAL A 14 14.99 -6.83 -5.66
C VAL A 14 14.19 -5.53 -5.56
N CYS A 15 14.46 -4.55 -6.42
CA CYS A 15 13.70 -3.30 -6.44
C CYS A 15 12.20 -3.51 -6.72
N LEU A 16 11.85 -4.42 -7.64
CA LEU A 16 10.46 -4.76 -7.95
C LEU A 16 9.75 -5.49 -6.80
N CYS A 17 10.46 -6.29 -6.02
CA CYS A 17 9.89 -6.96 -4.84
C CYS A 17 9.64 -5.98 -3.69
N LEU A 18 10.45 -4.93 -3.54
CA LEU A 18 10.27 -3.93 -2.47
C LEU A 18 9.13 -2.92 -2.75
N SER A 19 8.71 -2.74 -4.01
CA SER A 19 7.56 -1.87 -4.32
C SER A 19 6.21 -2.43 -3.87
N ALA A 20 6.17 -3.64 -3.31
CA ALA A 20 4.98 -4.21 -2.69
C ALA A 20 4.66 -3.57 -1.31
N CYS A 21 5.56 -2.76 -0.75
CA CYS A 21 5.25 -1.94 0.43
C CYS A 21 4.48 -0.67 0.01
N GLY A 22 3.15 -0.73 0.10
CA GLY A 22 2.28 0.42 -0.15
C GLY A 22 2.26 1.44 1.00
N THR A 23 1.69 2.62 0.75
CA THR A 23 1.42 3.63 1.78
C THR A 23 -0.02 3.53 2.29
N VAL A 24 -0.33 4.21 3.39
CA VAL A 24 -1.71 4.34 3.91
C VAL A 24 -2.64 4.91 2.82
N GLU A 25 -2.17 5.93 2.10
CA GLU A 25 -2.91 6.63 1.06
C GLU A 25 -3.17 5.73 -0.15
N SER A 26 -2.16 5.00 -0.64
CA SER A 26 -2.37 4.08 -1.76
C SER A 26 -3.38 3.00 -1.40
N ALA A 27 -3.29 2.44 -0.20
CA ALA A 27 -4.24 1.43 0.28
C ALA A 27 -5.65 2.00 0.49
N ALA A 28 -5.78 3.25 0.96
CA ALA A 28 -7.07 3.92 1.09
C ALA A 28 -7.70 4.23 -0.28
N GLN A 29 -6.89 4.63 -1.26
CA GLN A 29 -7.33 4.84 -2.65
C GLN A 29 -7.85 3.53 -3.26
N ASP A 30 -7.10 2.43 -3.12
CA ASP A 30 -7.48 1.12 -3.65
C ASP A 30 -8.81 0.63 -3.04
N ASP A 31 -8.99 0.76 -1.71
CA ASP A 31 -10.25 0.43 -1.05
C ASP A 31 -11.43 1.22 -1.64
N CYS A 32 -11.28 2.55 -1.72
CA CYS A 32 -12.39 3.41 -2.15
C CYS A 32 -12.74 3.22 -3.63
N THR A 33 -11.73 3.00 -4.48
CA THR A 33 -11.95 2.70 -5.90
C THR A 33 -12.52 1.30 -6.11
N SER A 34 -12.16 0.30 -5.28
CA SER A 34 -12.73 -1.06 -5.35
C SER A 34 -14.23 -1.11 -5.06
N ILE A 35 -14.74 -0.18 -4.24
CA ILE A 35 -16.17 -0.01 -3.94
C ILE A 35 -16.90 0.74 -5.08
N GLY A 36 -16.16 1.31 -6.04
CA GLY A 36 -16.70 2.01 -7.20
C GLY A 36 -16.72 3.54 -7.08
N TRP A 37 -16.10 4.12 -6.04
CA TRP A 37 -15.96 5.57 -5.96
C TRP A 37 -14.91 6.08 -6.96
N GLN A 38 -15.25 7.14 -7.69
CA GLN A 38 -14.33 7.81 -8.61
C GLN A 38 -13.58 8.94 -7.91
N VAL A 39 -12.27 9.02 -8.14
CA VAL A 39 -11.39 10.06 -7.59
C VAL A 39 -11.95 11.45 -7.90
N GLY A 40 -11.95 12.35 -6.91
CA GLY A 40 -12.48 13.72 -7.03
C GLY A 40 -13.99 13.83 -6.82
N THR A 41 -14.71 12.73 -6.61
CA THR A 41 -16.12 12.80 -6.19
C THR A 41 -16.24 13.03 -4.68
N PRO A 42 -17.32 13.70 -4.19
CA PRO A 42 -17.54 13.86 -2.76
C PRO A 42 -17.62 12.53 -1.99
N GLY A 43 -18.06 11.45 -2.65
CA GLY A 43 -18.09 10.11 -2.06
C GLY A 43 -16.69 9.52 -1.89
N TYR A 44 -15.83 9.66 -2.90
CA TYR A 44 -14.43 9.27 -2.82
C TYR A 44 -13.71 10.01 -1.70
N GLU A 45 -13.82 11.34 -1.62
CA GLU A 45 -13.11 12.13 -0.60
C GLU A 45 -13.51 11.74 0.83
N ARG A 46 -14.79 11.46 1.05
CA ARG A 46 -15.27 10.96 2.36
C ARG A 46 -14.73 9.58 2.67
N CYS A 47 -14.78 8.67 1.70
CA CYS A 47 -14.23 7.32 1.85
C CYS A 47 -12.73 7.38 2.15
N PHE A 48 -11.97 8.09 1.32
CA PHE A 48 -10.52 8.19 1.40
C PHE A 48 -10.08 8.73 2.76
N LYS A 49 -10.69 9.83 3.21
CA LYS A 49 -10.42 10.40 4.53
C LYS A 49 -10.72 9.43 5.68
N SER A 50 -11.83 8.69 5.60
CA SER A 50 -12.16 7.68 6.62
C SER A 50 -11.12 6.56 6.66
N ARG A 51 -10.79 5.98 5.49
CA ARG A 51 -9.88 4.85 5.38
C ARG A 51 -8.44 5.19 5.72
N VAL A 52 -7.98 6.41 5.43
CA VAL A 52 -6.70 6.93 5.91
C VAL A 52 -6.70 7.05 7.44
N ASN A 53 -7.77 7.61 8.02
CA ASN A 53 -7.88 7.77 9.46
C ASN A 53 -7.90 6.43 10.21
N GLU A 54 -8.71 5.47 9.74
CA GLU A 54 -8.77 4.12 10.30
C GLU A 54 -7.40 3.44 10.31
N ARG A 55 -6.69 3.43 9.18
CA ARG A 55 -5.36 2.84 9.07
C ARG A 55 -4.32 3.52 9.96
N ASN A 56 -4.35 4.85 10.05
CA ASN A 56 -3.43 5.58 10.93
C ASN A 56 -3.67 5.25 12.41
N MET A 57 -4.93 5.08 12.82
CA MET A 57 -5.25 4.61 14.17
C MET A 57 -4.75 3.18 14.37
N ASP A 58 -5.01 2.28 13.42
CA ASP A 58 -4.56 0.89 13.47
C ASP A 58 -3.04 0.75 13.58
N TYR A 59 -2.27 1.59 12.87
CA TYR A 59 -0.80 1.61 12.94
C TYR A 59 -0.24 2.31 14.18
N SER A 60 -1.05 3.15 14.83
CA SER A 60 -0.68 3.78 16.10
C SER A 60 -0.82 2.84 17.32
N ASN A 61 -1.49 1.70 17.14
CA ASN A 61 -1.67 0.73 18.21
C ASN A 61 -0.33 0.11 18.65
N PRO A 62 -0.21 -0.29 19.94
CA PRO A 62 0.96 -1.00 20.44
C PRO A 62 1.31 -2.23 19.59
N PRO A 63 2.60 -2.59 19.48
CA PRO A 63 3.00 -3.81 18.78
C PRO A 63 2.26 -5.04 19.32
N GLY A 64 1.56 -5.76 18.46
CA GLY A 64 0.73 -6.91 18.82
C GLY A 64 -0.78 -6.70 18.70
N ASP A 65 -1.24 -5.45 18.84
CA ASP A 65 -2.65 -5.03 18.72
C ASP A 65 -2.99 -4.44 17.34
N GLN A 66 -1.98 -4.29 16.48
CA GLN A 66 -2.14 -3.86 15.10
C GLN A 66 -2.82 -4.96 14.27
N PRO A 67 -3.68 -4.60 13.30
CA PRO A 67 -4.29 -5.57 12.41
C PRO A 67 -3.22 -6.33 11.63
N ARG A 68 -3.34 -7.66 11.60
CA ARG A 68 -2.40 -8.52 10.91
C ARG A 68 -2.79 -8.63 9.44
N PRO A 69 -1.84 -8.56 8.49
CA PRO A 69 -2.12 -8.87 7.10
C PRO A 69 -2.77 -10.25 7.00
N SER A 70 -3.90 -10.34 6.30
CA SER A 70 -4.49 -11.62 5.94
C SER A 70 -3.55 -12.31 4.95
N LEU A 71 -3.04 -13.49 5.30
CA LEU A 71 -2.30 -14.35 4.38
C LEU A 71 -3.31 -15.00 3.43
N LEU A 72 -3.70 -14.30 2.37
CA LEU A 72 -4.40 -14.87 1.22
C LEU A 72 -3.41 -15.18 0.09
#